data_AF-A0A841UB78-F1
#
_entry.id   AF-A0A841UB78-F1
#
_cell.length_a   1.000
_cell.length_b   1.000
_cell.length_c   1.000
_cell.angle_alpha   90.00
_cell.angle_beta   90.00
_cell.angle_gamma   90.00
#
_symmetry.space_group_name_H-M   'P 1'
#
loop_
_entity.id
_entity.type
_entity.pdbx_description
1 polymer ?
#
loop_
_entity_poly.entity_id
_entity_poly.type
_entity_poly.pdbx_seq_one_letter_code
_entity_poly.pdbx_strand_id
1 'polypeptide(L)'
;MKLRARTFIKMLVVILVLGSMIQLGQALAQTGLFGGGNKITYEQWLSSMQVHDKFKLELERLSQQNHSRSDLMIAYTFLFYEYGQIKELEPMVVKKESGIPWDTVFTEYLNAHEKFEPRTFDTEYLEGLTTTSRVTADDIMIADRLSFASGEPLKTLISDKMESGQSWGDIAVELGIVNGSETLPRVQITADQMEQFVTDEFPEERVAEAFVLAQKVYAEPKDVVAKMKGGRSESFIMAEFWSSEF
;
A
#
# COMPACT_ATOMS: atom_id res chain seq x y z
N MET A 1 -4.52 -15.94 -44.53
CA MET A 1 -4.21 -14.55 -44.12
C MET A 1 -5.51 -13.83 -43.79
N LYS A 2 -5.94 -13.88 -42.52
CA LYS A 2 -7.09 -13.11 -42.01
C LYS A 2 -6.57 -12.03 -41.08
N LEU A 3 -7.05 -10.81 -41.31
CA LEU A 3 -6.71 -9.58 -40.61
C LEU A 3 -6.71 -9.73 -39.09
N ARG A 4 -5.62 -9.31 -38.45
CA ARG A 4 -5.64 -8.78 -37.07
C ARG A 4 -4.83 -7.50 -37.03
N ALA A 5 -5.38 -6.45 -37.63
CA ALA A 5 -5.08 -5.09 -37.22
C ALA A 5 -5.86 -4.85 -35.92
N ARG A 6 -5.28 -5.27 -34.79
CA ARG A 6 -5.72 -4.78 -33.48
C ARG A 6 -4.96 -3.49 -33.24
N THR A 7 -5.71 -2.41 -33.32
CA THR A 7 -5.34 -1.07 -32.88
C THR A 7 -4.70 -1.18 -31.49
N PHE A 8 -3.41 -0.87 -31.42
CA PHE A 8 -2.63 -0.78 -30.19
C PHE A 8 -3.16 0.43 -29.41
N ILE A 9 -4.24 0.25 -28.65
CA ILE A 9 -4.60 1.17 -27.57
C ILE A 9 -3.52 0.94 -26.52
N LYS A 10 -2.56 1.86 -26.40
CA LYS A 10 -1.66 1.95 -25.26
C LYS A 10 -2.52 2.26 -24.03
N MET A 11 -3.14 1.24 -23.45
CA MET A 11 -3.90 1.36 -22.23
C MET A 11 -2.87 1.42 -21.10
N LEU A 12 -2.61 2.63 -20.62
CA LEU A 12 -1.77 2.85 -19.44
C LEU A 12 -2.66 2.51 -18.24
N VAL A 13 -2.68 1.24 -17.87
CA VAL A 13 -3.39 0.77 -16.68
C VAL A 13 -2.58 1.22 -15.47
N VAL A 14 -2.97 2.35 -14.87
CA VAL A 14 -2.45 2.80 -13.58
C VAL A 14 -3.18 2.03 -12.50
N ILE A 15 -2.59 0.94 -12.00
CA ILE A 15 -3.09 0.32 -10.77
C ILE A 15 -2.44 1.05 -9.58
N LEU A 16 -3.29 1.66 -8.78
CA LEU A 16 -2.95 2.36 -7.54
C LEU A 16 -2.51 1.36 -6.47
N VAL A 17 -1.27 1.50 -6.05
CA VAL A 17 -0.68 0.86 -4.86
C VAL A 17 -0.09 1.98 -4.03
N LEU A 18 0.23 1.74 -2.77
CA LEU A 18 0.65 2.76 -1.82
C LEU A 18 2.09 2.58 -1.41
N GLY A 19 2.83 3.68 -1.26
CA GLY A 19 4.28 3.59 -1.22
C GLY A 19 5.02 4.92 -1.28
N SER A 20 5.58 5.23 -0.13
CA SER A 20 6.93 5.75 0.10
C SER A 20 8.05 4.69 -0.14
N MET A 21 7.75 3.63 -0.90
CA MET A 21 8.46 2.34 -0.84
C MET A 21 9.63 2.15 -1.82
N ILE A 22 9.76 2.99 -2.84
CA ILE A 22 10.84 2.84 -3.83
C ILE A 22 12.20 3.16 -3.18
N GLN A 23 12.24 4.07 -2.20
CA GLN A 23 13.44 4.31 -1.41
C GLN A 23 13.77 3.16 -0.47
N LEU A 24 12.77 2.39 -0.03
CA LEU A 24 12.94 1.23 0.82
C LEU A 24 13.64 0.09 0.09
N GLY A 25 13.13 -0.32 -1.07
CA GLY A 25 13.76 -1.34 -1.90
C GLY A 25 15.18 -0.94 -2.34
N GLN A 26 15.40 0.34 -2.66
CA GLN A 26 16.73 0.84 -3.06
C GLN A 26 17.69 1.03 -1.89
N ALA A 27 17.25 1.56 -0.74
CA ALA A 27 18.10 1.72 0.45
C ALA A 27 18.45 0.36 1.09
N LEU A 28 17.52 -0.59 1.07
CA LEU A 28 17.76 -1.96 1.55
C LEU A 28 18.58 -2.79 0.55
N ALA A 29 18.40 -2.59 -0.76
CA ALA A 29 19.28 -3.21 -1.77
C ALA A 29 20.70 -2.62 -1.74
N GLN A 30 20.85 -1.30 -1.53
CA GLN A 30 22.16 -0.64 -1.43
C GLN A 30 22.92 -0.98 -0.14
N THR A 31 22.23 -1.39 0.92
CA THR A 31 22.86 -1.85 2.17
C THR A 31 23.28 -3.33 2.13
N GLY A 32 23.05 -4.03 1.00
CA GLY A 32 23.37 -5.45 0.86
C GLY A 32 22.45 -6.38 1.64
N LEU A 33 21.31 -5.87 2.13
CA LEU A 33 20.41 -6.55 3.06
C LEU A 33 19.61 -7.69 2.40
N PHE A 34 19.26 -7.57 1.10
CA PHE A 34 18.53 -8.62 0.37
C PHE A 34 19.41 -9.73 -0.24
N GLY A 35 20.71 -9.76 0.08
CA GLY A 35 21.64 -10.83 -0.34
C GLY A 35 22.21 -11.66 0.80
N GLY A 36 21.94 -11.30 2.06
CA GLY A 36 22.63 -11.88 3.20
C GLY A 36 21.87 -11.76 4.51
N GLY A 37 20.77 -12.51 4.68
CA GLY A 37 20.24 -13.02 5.95
C GLY A 37 19.98 -12.08 7.14
N ASN A 38 20.20 -10.78 7.01
CA ASN A 38 19.98 -9.83 8.10
C ASN A 38 18.53 -9.34 8.06
N LYS A 39 17.82 -9.51 9.17
CA LYS A 39 16.47 -8.97 9.35
C LYS A 39 16.50 -7.44 9.43
N ILE A 40 15.44 -6.79 8.96
CA ILE A 40 15.27 -5.33 9.06
C ILE A 40 15.16 -4.95 10.54
N THR A 41 15.95 -3.98 11.00
CA THR A 41 15.81 -3.48 12.39
C THR A 41 14.58 -2.59 12.52
N TYR A 42 14.08 -2.46 13.74
CA TYR A 42 12.92 -1.62 14.04
C TYR A 42 13.13 -0.15 13.64
N GLU A 43 14.33 0.40 13.88
CA GLU A 43 14.69 1.77 13.52
C GLU A 43 14.77 1.98 12.01
N GLN A 44 15.33 0.99 11.30
CA GLN A 44 15.34 0.99 9.83
C GLN A 44 13.90 1.02 9.32
N TRP A 45 13.06 0.12 9.81
CA TRP A 45 11.66 0.04 9.44
C TRP A 45 10.90 1.36 9.72
N LEU A 46 11.04 1.94 10.92
CA LEU A 46 10.41 3.22 11.28
C LEU A 46 10.79 4.35 10.31
N SER A 47 12.08 4.47 10.00
CA SER A 47 12.57 5.49 9.07
C SER A 47 12.02 5.27 7.66
N SER A 48 11.94 4.00 7.27
CA SER A 48 11.62 3.59 5.93
C SER A 48 10.14 3.79 5.58
N MET A 49 9.26 3.49 6.54
CA MET A 49 7.82 3.75 6.45
C MET A 49 7.47 5.22 6.73
N GLN A 50 8.47 6.04 7.07
CA GLN A 50 8.31 7.44 7.47
C GLN A 50 7.26 7.59 8.59
N VAL A 51 7.34 6.71 9.60
CA VAL A 51 6.37 6.68 10.69
C VAL A 51 6.36 8.01 11.42
N HIS A 52 5.19 8.64 11.49
CA HIS A 52 5.01 9.90 12.21
C HIS A 52 5.27 9.72 13.72
N ASP A 53 5.84 10.73 14.37
CA ASP A 53 6.27 10.64 15.78
C ASP A 53 5.13 10.29 16.74
N LYS A 54 3.91 10.78 16.48
CA LYS A 54 2.70 10.39 17.24
C LYS A 54 2.48 8.87 17.21
N PHE A 55 2.70 8.23 16.06
CA PHE A 55 2.55 6.78 15.91
C PHE A 55 3.76 6.02 16.45
N LYS A 56 4.97 6.59 16.41
CA LYS A 56 6.14 6.01 17.11
C LYS A 56 5.87 5.88 18.61
N LEU A 57 5.31 6.92 19.24
CA LEU A 57 4.96 6.88 20.67
C LEU A 57 3.95 5.77 20.98
N GLU A 58 2.99 5.54 20.10
CA GLU A 58 2.01 4.47 20.25
C GLU A 58 2.64 3.08 20.10
N LEU A 59 3.53 2.89 19.12
CA LEU A 59 4.28 1.65 18.96
C LEU A 59 5.19 1.36 20.17
N GLU A 60 5.84 2.38 20.73
CA GLU A 60 6.63 2.24 21.96
C GLU A 60 5.75 1.89 23.17
N ARG A 61 4.58 2.53 23.30
CA ARG A 61 3.60 2.21 24.34
C ARG A 61 3.19 0.74 24.27
N LEU A 62 2.88 0.24 23.08
CA LEU A 62 2.50 -1.16 22.86
C LEU A 62 3.67 -2.12 23.13
N SER A 63 4.89 -1.77 22.70
CA SER A 63 6.08 -2.57 23.01
C SER A 63 6.35 -2.65 24.52
N GLN A 64 6.11 -1.57 25.27
CA GLN A 64 6.22 -1.55 26.74
C GLN A 64 5.13 -2.39 27.43
N GLN A 65 4.02 -2.69 26.74
CA GLN A 65 2.97 -3.61 27.19
C GLN A 65 3.26 -5.07 26.85
N ASN A 66 4.49 -5.38 26.45
CA ASN A 66 5.00 -6.70 26.07
C ASN A 66 4.47 -7.24 24.73
N HIS A 67 3.91 -6.39 23.87
CA HIS A 67 3.62 -6.81 22.50
C HIS A 67 4.92 -7.05 21.72
N SER A 68 4.92 -8.09 20.89
CA SER A 68 6.04 -8.42 20.03
C SER A 68 6.32 -7.30 19.03
N ARG A 69 7.57 -6.81 19.00
CA ARG A 69 7.98 -5.76 18.03
C ARG A 69 7.81 -6.21 16.59
N SER A 70 8.14 -7.47 16.28
CA SER A 70 7.95 -8.03 14.95
C SER A 70 6.47 -8.04 14.57
N ASP A 71 5.59 -8.44 15.49
CA ASP A 71 4.14 -8.44 15.23
C ASP A 71 3.58 -7.01 15.06
N LEU A 72 4.09 -6.04 15.83
CA LEU A 72 3.77 -4.61 15.64
C LEU A 72 4.20 -4.10 14.26
N MET A 73 5.41 -4.44 13.82
CA MET A 73 5.92 -4.07 12.49
C MET A 73 5.07 -4.68 11.37
N ILE A 74 4.71 -5.96 11.48
CA ILE A 74 3.86 -6.67 10.51
C ILE A 74 2.48 -6.01 10.42
N ALA A 75 1.80 -5.83 11.55
CA ALA A 75 0.45 -5.24 11.58
C ALA A 75 0.43 -3.79 11.10
N TYR A 76 1.39 -2.97 11.53
CA TYR A 76 1.49 -1.58 11.07
C TYR A 76 1.78 -1.51 9.56
N THR A 77 2.68 -2.36 9.05
CA THR A 77 3.00 -2.44 7.62
C THR A 77 1.75 -2.81 6.81
N PHE A 78 0.96 -3.76 7.28
CA PHE A 78 -0.32 -4.10 6.67
C PHE A 78 -1.28 -2.91 6.66
N LEU A 79 -1.53 -2.28 7.83
CA LEU A 79 -2.42 -1.12 7.94
C LEU A 79 -1.96 0.04 7.06
N PHE A 80 -0.65 0.23 6.90
CA PHE A 80 -0.10 1.22 5.99
C PHE A 80 -0.54 0.98 4.53
N TYR A 81 -0.52 -0.26 4.02
CA TYR A 81 -0.97 -0.52 2.65
C TYR A 81 -2.48 -0.52 2.47
N GLU A 82 -3.24 -0.62 3.54
CA GLU A 82 -4.70 -0.64 3.46
C GLU A 82 -5.32 0.72 3.82
N TYR A 83 -4.51 1.73 4.18
CA TYR A 83 -4.96 2.99 4.82
C TYR A 83 -5.77 2.73 6.10
N GLY A 84 -5.38 1.71 6.86
CA GLY A 84 -5.99 1.37 8.13
C GLY A 84 -5.69 2.39 9.22
N GLN A 85 -6.49 2.35 10.27
CA GLN A 85 -6.39 3.27 11.40
C GLN A 85 -5.45 2.73 12.47
N ILE A 86 -4.70 3.62 13.14
CA ILE A 86 -3.75 3.23 14.20
C ILE A 86 -4.44 2.49 15.36
N LYS A 87 -5.72 2.79 15.62
CA LYS A 87 -6.53 2.12 16.66
C LYS A 87 -6.77 0.63 16.37
N GLU A 88 -6.54 0.19 15.14
CA GLU A 88 -6.75 -1.19 14.68
C GLU A 88 -5.49 -2.05 14.89
N LEU A 89 -4.34 -1.41 15.17
CA LEU A 89 -3.05 -2.05 15.35
C LEU A 89 -3.05 -3.05 16.51
N GLU A 90 -3.39 -2.59 17.72
CA GLU A 90 -3.39 -3.43 18.93
C GLU A 90 -4.35 -4.62 18.81
N PRO A 91 -5.62 -4.46 18.37
CA PRO A 91 -6.51 -5.59 18.12
C PRO A 91 -5.95 -6.66 17.16
N MET A 92 -5.25 -6.25 16.09
CA MET A 92 -4.63 -7.18 15.15
C MET A 92 -3.48 -7.97 15.80
N VAL A 93 -2.63 -7.29 16.56
CA VAL A 93 -1.52 -7.92 17.29
C VAL A 93 -2.05 -8.89 18.36
N VAL A 94 -3.07 -8.50 19.12
CA VAL A 94 -3.70 -9.38 20.12
C VAL A 94 -4.28 -10.64 19.48
N LYS A 95 -4.93 -10.54 18.30
CA LYS A 95 -5.38 -11.72 17.55
C LYS A 95 -4.21 -12.63 17.20
N LYS A 96 -3.11 -12.07 16.69
CA LYS A 96 -1.91 -12.85 16.36
C LYS A 96 -1.28 -13.53 17.58
N GLU A 97 -1.16 -12.82 18.70
CA GLU A 97 -0.60 -13.33 19.94
C GLU A 97 -1.51 -14.38 20.61
N SER A 98 -2.81 -14.36 20.30
CA SER A 98 -3.76 -15.43 20.67
C SER A 98 -3.62 -16.72 19.84
N GLY A 99 -2.73 -16.74 18.84
CA GLY A 99 -2.41 -17.91 18.01
C GLY A 99 -3.04 -17.90 16.62
N ILE A 100 -3.76 -16.85 16.23
CA ILE A 100 -4.33 -16.71 14.88
C ILE A 100 -3.20 -16.35 13.90
N PRO A 101 -3.01 -17.07 12.79
CA PRO A 101 -1.94 -16.76 11.85
C PRO A 101 -2.23 -15.46 11.07
N TRP A 102 -1.16 -14.77 10.65
CA TRP A 102 -1.27 -13.44 10.02
C TRP A 102 -2.14 -13.42 8.76
N ASP A 103 -2.08 -14.46 7.95
CA ASP A 103 -2.90 -14.59 6.74
C ASP A 103 -4.41 -14.58 7.06
N THR A 104 -4.80 -15.22 8.16
CA THR A 104 -6.18 -15.20 8.66
C THR A 104 -6.55 -13.83 9.22
N VAL A 105 -5.68 -13.21 10.04
CA VAL A 105 -5.92 -11.85 10.58
C VAL A 105 -6.12 -10.83 9.46
N PHE A 106 -5.28 -10.87 8.42
CA PHE A 106 -5.38 -9.98 7.26
C PHE A 106 -6.64 -10.27 6.44
N THR A 107 -6.97 -11.53 6.21
CA THR A 107 -8.19 -11.91 5.48
C THR A 107 -9.45 -11.41 6.20
N GLU A 108 -9.52 -11.58 7.52
CA GLU A 108 -10.61 -11.06 8.35
C GLU A 108 -10.70 -9.54 8.25
N TYR A 109 -9.56 -8.84 8.31
CA TYR A 109 -9.53 -7.39 8.15
C TYR A 109 -10.11 -6.97 6.80
N LEU A 110 -9.63 -7.54 5.70
CA LEU A 110 -10.08 -7.20 4.35
C LEU A 110 -11.56 -7.52 4.13
N ASN A 111 -12.08 -8.60 4.72
CA ASN A 111 -13.50 -8.96 4.62
C ASN A 111 -14.41 -8.03 5.46
N ALA A 112 -13.88 -7.42 6.52
CA ALA A 112 -14.61 -6.50 7.38
C ALA A 112 -14.65 -5.07 6.84
N HIS A 113 -13.83 -4.75 5.85
CA HIS A 113 -13.72 -3.40 5.27
C HIS A 113 -14.19 -3.39 3.82
N GLU A 114 -14.79 -2.28 3.41
CA GLU A 114 -15.18 -2.09 2.01
C GLU A 114 -13.92 -1.94 1.13
N LYS A 115 -13.95 -2.55 -0.05
CA LYS A 115 -12.87 -2.36 -1.03
C LYS A 115 -12.96 -0.94 -1.56
N PHE A 116 -11.86 -0.20 -1.49
CA PHE A 116 -11.78 1.11 -2.11
C PHE A 116 -11.95 1.02 -3.62
N GLU A 117 -12.89 1.82 -4.12
CA GLU A 117 -13.07 2.11 -5.53
C GLU A 117 -12.86 3.62 -5.72
N PRO A 118 -11.91 4.04 -6.58
CA PRO A 118 -11.72 5.46 -6.87
C PRO A 118 -13.03 6.10 -7.32
N ARG A 119 -13.33 7.28 -6.78
CA ARG A 119 -14.58 7.96 -7.14
C ARG A 119 -14.57 8.41 -8.59
N THR A 120 -15.74 8.42 -9.19
CA THR A 120 -15.94 9.18 -10.43
C THR A 120 -16.04 10.66 -10.06
N PHE A 121 -15.14 11.48 -10.62
CA PHE A 121 -15.17 12.91 -10.37
C PHE A 121 -15.97 13.64 -11.44
N ASP A 122 -16.59 14.74 -11.02
CA ASP A 122 -17.13 15.73 -11.95
C ASP A 122 -15.99 16.37 -12.75
N THR A 123 -16.18 16.51 -14.07
CA THR A 123 -15.13 16.98 -14.98
C THR A 123 -14.76 18.44 -14.71
N GLU A 124 -15.75 19.30 -14.48
CA GLU A 124 -15.50 20.72 -14.18
C GLU A 124 -14.77 20.88 -12.84
N TYR A 125 -15.12 20.05 -11.85
CA TYR A 125 -14.42 20.03 -10.58
C TYR A 125 -12.94 19.59 -10.71
N LEU A 126 -12.65 18.52 -11.46
CA LEU A 126 -11.28 18.08 -11.71
C LEU A 126 -10.46 19.11 -12.49
N GLU A 127 -11.05 19.71 -13.51
CA GLU A 127 -10.41 20.80 -14.27
C GLU A 127 -10.12 21.98 -13.35
N GLY A 128 -11.06 22.35 -12.48
CA GLY A 128 -10.87 23.40 -11.47
C GLY A 128 -9.69 23.12 -10.54
N LEU A 129 -9.56 21.89 -10.03
CA LEU A 129 -8.44 21.49 -9.18
C LEU A 129 -7.09 21.56 -9.93
N THR A 130 -7.03 20.96 -11.11
CA THR A 130 -5.78 20.81 -11.88
C THR A 130 -5.28 22.10 -12.51
N THR A 131 -6.17 23.08 -12.74
CA THR A 131 -5.79 24.39 -13.33
C THR A 131 -5.00 25.27 -12.34
N THR A 132 -5.12 25.05 -11.03
CA THR A 132 -4.49 25.91 -10.01
C THR A 132 -2.98 25.67 -9.80
N SER A 133 -2.33 24.80 -10.57
CA SER A 133 -0.90 24.41 -10.52
C SER A 133 -0.37 23.85 -9.20
N ARG A 134 -1.19 23.85 -8.14
CA ARG A 134 -0.82 23.43 -6.78
C ARG A 134 -1.36 22.06 -6.38
N VAL A 135 -2.38 21.56 -7.09
CA VAL A 135 -2.95 20.22 -6.87
C VAL A 135 -2.47 19.29 -7.99
N THR A 136 -1.82 18.20 -7.61
CA THR A 136 -1.38 17.14 -8.50
C THR A 136 -2.40 16.00 -8.58
N ALA A 137 -2.21 15.09 -9.54
CA ALA A 137 -3.00 13.86 -9.60
C ALA A 137 -2.83 12.99 -8.35
N ASP A 138 -1.63 12.97 -7.76
CA ASP A 138 -1.36 12.24 -6.51
C ASP A 138 -2.15 12.86 -5.35
N ASP A 139 -2.19 14.20 -5.25
CA ASP A 139 -2.97 14.89 -4.22
C ASP A 139 -4.47 14.52 -4.28
N ILE A 140 -5.05 14.48 -5.48
CA ILE A 140 -6.46 14.12 -5.67
C ILE A 140 -6.72 12.68 -5.24
N MET A 141 -5.82 11.76 -5.58
CA MET A 141 -5.95 10.35 -5.27
C MET A 141 -5.68 10.03 -3.80
N ILE A 142 -4.71 10.70 -3.17
CA ILE A 142 -4.48 10.60 -1.72
C ILE A 142 -5.71 11.13 -0.98
N ALA A 143 -6.23 12.29 -1.37
CA ALA A 143 -7.43 12.86 -0.76
C ALA A 143 -8.65 11.94 -0.92
N ASP A 144 -8.84 11.32 -2.08
CA ASP A 144 -9.93 10.36 -2.30
C ASP A 144 -9.81 9.15 -1.38
N ARG A 145 -8.60 8.60 -1.28
CA ARG A 145 -8.37 7.42 -0.47
C ARG A 145 -8.46 7.69 1.03
N LEU A 146 -7.96 8.84 1.49
CA LEU A 146 -8.17 9.30 2.87
C LEU A 146 -9.64 9.55 3.15
N SER A 147 -10.36 10.21 2.22
CA SER A 147 -11.81 10.45 2.31
C SER A 147 -12.60 9.16 2.46
N PHE A 148 -12.25 8.13 1.69
CA PHE A 148 -12.85 6.80 1.81
C PHE A 148 -12.57 6.15 3.16
N ALA A 149 -11.32 6.19 3.62
CA ALA A 149 -10.90 5.52 4.85
C ALA A 149 -11.38 6.22 6.15
N SER A 150 -11.50 7.55 6.14
CA SER A 150 -11.94 8.33 7.31
C SER A 150 -13.42 8.69 7.28
N GLY A 151 -14.04 8.72 6.09
CA GLY A 151 -15.36 9.31 5.87
C GLY A 151 -15.35 10.84 5.76
N GLU A 152 -14.18 11.49 5.86
CA GLU A 152 -14.09 12.94 5.71
C GLU A 152 -14.36 13.38 4.27
N PRO A 153 -15.01 14.52 4.02
CA PRO A 153 -15.24 15.01 2.67
C PRO A 153 -13.93 15.34 1.95
N LEU A 154 -13.74 14.81 0.73
CA LEU A 154 -12.57 15.10 -0.12
C LEU A 154 -12.29 16.60 -0.26
N LYS A 155 -13.32 17.43 -0.40
CA LYS A 155 -13.16 18.88 -0.51
C LYS A 155 -12.48 19.49 0.72
N THR A 156 -12.82 19.00 1.91
CA THR A 156 -12.18 19.41 3.16
C THR A 156 -10.70 19.04 3.14
N LEU A 157 -10.38 17.79 2.81
CA LEU A 157 -8.99 17.30 2.77
C LEU A 157 -8.11 18.05 1.76
N ILE A 158 -8.66 18.36 0.57
CA ILE A 158 -7.97 19.20 -0.41
C ILE A 158 -7.78 20.63 0.12
N SER A 159 -8.76 21.19 0.82
CA SER A 159 -8.64 22.51 1.47
C SER A 159 -7.52 22.51 2.53
N ASP A 160 -7.44 21.48 3.36
CA ASP A 160 -6.41 21.36 4.40
C ASP A 160 -5.00 21.28 3.79
N LYS A 161 -4.84 20.52 2.70
CA LYS A 161 -3.60 20.47 1.92
C LYS A 161 -3.22 21.82 1.34
N MET A 162 -4.19 22.56 0.83
CA MET A 162 -3.98 23.71 -0.04
C MET A 162 -3.95 25.07 0.66
N GLU A 163 -4.86 25.27 1.61
CA GLU A 163 -5.08 26.54 2.30
C GLU A 163 -4.31 26.59 3.61
N SER A 164 -4.34 25.48 4.37
CA SER A 164 -3.60 25.35 5.63
C SER A 164 -2.14 24.94 5.42
N GLY A 165 -1.79 24.45 4.22
CA GLY A 165 -0.44 24.03 3.85
C GLY A 165 0.04 22.79 4.60
N GLN A 166 -0.88 21.96 5.09
CA GLN A 166 -0.54 20.73 5.79
C GLN A 166 0.08 19.69 4.84
N SER A 167 0.97 18.85 5.36
CA SER A 167 1.43 17.68 4.64
C SER A 167 0.35 16.58 4.63
N TRP A 168 0.38 15.66 3.68
CA TRP A 168 -0.51 14.49 3.73
C TRP A 168 -0.22 13.62 4.95
N GLY A 169 1.04 13.61 5.41
CA GLY A 169 1.44 13.02 6.68
C GLY A 169 0.68 13.58 7.87
N ASP A 170 0.60 14.91 8.00
CA ASP A 170 -0.10 15.59 9.09
C ASP A 170 -1.60 15.29 9.04
N ILE A 171 -2.21 15.42 7.87
CA ILE A 171 -3.64 15.13 7.65
C ILE A 171 -3.95 13.68 8.04
N ALA A 172 -3.19 12.70 7.55
CA ALA A 172 -3.40 11.30 7.88
C ALA A 172 -3.32 11.03 9.40
N VAL A 173 -2.39 11.68 10.09
CA VAL A 173 -2.20 11.54 11.54
C VAL A 173 -3.36 12.12 12.34
N GLU A 174 -3.94 13.24 11.89
CA GLU A 174 -5.16 13.81 12.46
C GLU A 174 -6.36 12.87 12.30
N LEU A 175 -6.47 12.23 11.13
CA LEU A 175 -7.48 11.20 10.83
C LEU A 175 -7.21 9.85 11.52
N GLY A 176 -6.03 9.69 12.15
CA GLY A 176 -5.60 8.43 12.75
C GLY A 176 -5.28 7.33 11.73
N ILE A 177 -5.07 7.69 10.46
CA ILE A 177 -4.71 6.78 9.37
C ILE A 177 -3.19 6.61 9.33
N VAL A 178 -2.75 5.36 9.20
CA VAL A 178 -1.32 5.00 9.28
C VAL A 178 -0.52 5.53 8.10
N ASN A 179 -1.10 5.55 6.90
CA ASN A 179 -0.40 5.97 5.70
C ASN A 179 -0.49 7.48 5.47
N GLY A 180 0.65 8.14 5.65
CA GLY A 180 0.85 9.57 5.42
C GLY A 180 1.75 9.90 4.23
N SER A 181 1.82 9.03 3.21
CA SER A 181 2.72 9.23 2.07
C SER A 181 2.35 10.48 1.27
N GLU A 182 3.35 11.28 0.88
CA GLU A 182 3.14 12.48 0.05
C GLU A 182 2.92 12.17 -1.44
N THR A 183 3.24 10.96 -1.87
CA THR A 183 3.14 10.52 -3.27
C THR A 183 2.64 9.09 -3.34
N LEU A 184 2.01 8.75 -4.46
CA LEU A 184 1.54 7.39 -4.72
C LEU A 184 2.58 6.65 -5.55
N PRO A 185 2.98 5.42 -5.16
CA PRO A 185 3.90 4.63 -5.94
C PRO A 185 3.21 4.19 -7.23
N ARG A 186 4.06 3.96 -8.22
CA ARG A 186 3.63 3.60 -9.55
C ARG A 186 4.29 2.29 -9.90
N VAL A 187 3.46 1.31 -10.23
CA VAL A 187 3.92 0.06 -10.82
C VAL A 187 3.96 0.26 -12.32
N GLN A 188 5.14 0.09 -12.91
CA GLN A 188 5.29 0.08 -14.36
C GLN A 188 5.26 -1.37 -14.84
N ILE A 189 4.32 -1.67 -15.73
CA ILE A 189 4.21 -2.97 -16.40
C ILE A 189 4.38 -2.73 -17.88
N THR A 190 5.44 -3.27 -18.45
CA THR A 190 5.69 -3.19 -19.90
C THR A 190 4.77 -4.15 -20.66
N ALA A 191 4.58 -3.91 -21.97
CA ALA A 191 3.81 -4.81 -22.82
C ALA A 191 4.38 -6.24 -22.82
N ASP A 192 5.70 -6.37 -22.87
CA ASP A 192 6.38 -7.67 -22.85
C ASP A 192 6.15 -8.42 -21.54
N GLN A 193 6.21 -7.71 -20.40
CA GLN A 193 5.87 -8.29 -19.09
C GLN A 193 4.41 -8.71 -19.01
N MET A 194 3.50 -7.91 -19.58
CA MET A 194 2.09 -8.26 -19.62
C MET A 194 1.86 -9.52 -20.47
N GLU A 195 2.40 -9.55 -21.69
CA GLU A 195 2.32 -10.70 -22.61
C GLU A 195 2.90 -11.98 -21.99
N GLN A 196 3.96 -11.85 -21.17
CA GLN A 196 4.59 -12.98 -20.49
C GLN A 196 3.66 -13.67 -19.47
N PHE A 197 2.87 -12.90 -18.72
CA PHE A 197 2.13 -13.43 -17.57
C PHE A 197 0.63 -13.62 -17.82
N VAL A 198 0.04 -12.90 -18.77
CA VAL A 198 -1.38 -13.00 -19.10
C VAL A 198 -1.70 -14.37 -19.68
N THR A 199 -2.73 -14.99 -19.13
CA THR A 199 -3.33 -16.24 -19.61
C THR A 199 -4.85 -16.15 -19.43
N ASP A 200 -5.62 -17.04 -20.07
CA ASP A 200 -7.08 -17.05 -19.91
C ASP A 200 -7.53 -17.19 -18.43
N GLU A 201 -6.76 -17.91 -17.63
CA GLU A 201 -6.99 -18.11 -16.18
C GLU A 201 -6.38 -17.02 -15.30
N PHE A 202 -5.61 -16.10 -15.89
CA PHE A 202 -4.88 -15.05 -15.17
C PHE A 202 -4.83 -13.78 -16.03
N PRO A 203 -5.93 -13.01 -16.08
CA PRO A 203 -6.09 -11.88 -16.97
C PRO A 203 -5.22 -10.68 -16.56
N GLU A 204 -5.20 -9.63 -17.38
CA GLU A 204 -4.38 -8.43 -17.21
C GLU A 204 -4.54 -7.80 -15.82
N GLU A 205 -5.76 -7.76 -15.28
CA GLU A 205 -6.04 -7.21 -13.96
C GLU A 205 -5.33 -8.00 -12.86
N ARG A 206 -5.34 -9.34 -12.95
CA ARG A 206 -4.65 -10.22 -11.98
C ARG A 206 -3.14 -10.13 -12.10
N VAL A 207 -2.61 -9.95 -13.30
CA VAL A 207 -1.18 -9.67 -13.51
C VAL A 207 -0.80 -8.36 -12.84
N ALA A 208 -1.59 -7.32 -13.04
CA ALA A 208 -1.29 -6.04 -12.46
C ALA A 208 -1.40 -6.06 -10.93
N GLU A 209 -2.43 -6.69 -10.35
CA GLU A 209 -2.52 -6.98 -8.90
C GLU A 209 -1.29 -7.74 -8.36
N ALA A 210 -0.75 -8.70 -9.13
CA ALA A 210 0.45 -9.42 -8.73
C ALA A 210 1.70 -8.53 -8.70
N PHE A 211 1.85 -7.62 -9.67
CA PHE A 211 2.98 -6.67 -9.68
C PHE A 211 2.86 -5.64 -8.55
N VAL A 212 1.63 -5.20 -8.29
CA VAL A 212 1.26 -4.41 -7.12
C VAL A 212 1.71 -5.07 -5.82
N LEU A 213 1.31 -6.33 -5.63
CA LEU A 213 1.66 -7.10 -4.45
C LEU A 213 3.17 -7.34 -4.37
N ALA A 214 3.83 -7.65 -5.48
CA ALA A 214 5.28 -7.80 -5.56
C ALA A 214 6.03 -6.55 -5.08
N GLN A 215 5.52 -5.35 -5.40
CA GLN A 215 6.06 -4.11 -4.85
C GLN A 215 5.83 -3.99 -3.33
N LYS A 216 4.62 -4.32 -2.82
CA LYS A 216 4.31 -4.30 -1.38
C LYS A 216 5.21 -5.24 -0.56
N VAL A 217 5.53 -6.40 -1.13
CA VAL A 217 6.32 -7.46 -0.48
C VAL A 217 7.76 -7.55 -1.02
N TYR A 218 8.27 -6.51 -1.68
CA TYR A 218 9.64 -6.45 -2.22
C TYR A 218 10.13 -7.73 -2.93
N ALA A 219 9.24 -8.39 -3.64
CA ALA A 219 9.52 -9.65 -4.33
C ALA A 219 9.58 -9.42 -5.83
N GLU A 220 10.22 -10.35 -6.54
CA GLU A 220 10.19 -10.34 -8.00
C GLU A 220 8.75 -10.62 -8.49
N PRO A 221 8.21 -9.86 -9.45
CA PRO A 221 6.85 -10.05 -9.94
C PRO A 221 6.55 -11.48 -10.40
N LYS A 222 7.52 -12.16 -11.02
CA LYS A 222 7.38 -13.55 -11.48
C LYS A 222 7.05 -14.52 -10.34
N ASP A 223 7.60 -14.28 -9.15
CA ASP A 223 7.46 -15.19 -8.00
C ASP A 223 6.08 -14.99 -7.37
N VAL A 224 5.60 -13.74 -7.29
CA VAL A 224 4.25 -13.42 -6.82
C VAL A 224 3.19 -13.93 -7.81
N VAL A 225 3.39 -13.73 -9.11
CA VAL A 225 2.50 -14.29 -10.15
C VAL A 225 2.41 -15.81 -10.02
N ALA A 226 3.55 -16.50 -9.83
CA ALA A 226 3.56 -17.95 -9.65
C ALA A 226 2.75 -18.38 -8.42
N LYS A 227 2.91 -17.70 -7.28
CA LYS A 227 2.13 -17.97 -6.04
C LYS A 227 0.64 -17.76 -6.26
N MET A 228 0.24 -16.65 -6.92
CA MET A 228 -1.17 -16.35 -7.18
C MET A 228 -1.80 -17.33 -8.17
N LYS A 229 -1.08 -17.73 -9.24
CA LYS A 229 -1.52 -18.82 -10.14
C LYS A 229 -1.66 -20.16 -9.42
N GLY A 230 -0.83 -20.41 -8.39
CA GLY A 230 -0.96 -21.55 -7.49
C GLY A 230 -2.10 -21.46 -6.48
N GLY A 231 -2.95 -20.43 -6.54
CA GLY A 231 -4.11 -20.26 -5.66
C GLY A 231 -3.80 -19.66 -4.29
N ARG A 232 -2.60 -19.11 -4.08
CA ARG A 232 -2.29 -18.39 -2.83
C ARG A 232 -2.96 -17.02 -2.82
N SER A 233 -3.57 -16.67 -1.70
CA SER A 233 -4.19 -15.35 -1.51
C SER A 233 -3.14 -14.27 -1.28
N GLU A 234 -3.53 -13.02 -1.49
CA GLU A 234 -2.67 -11.86 -1.24
C GLU A 234 -2.29 -11.78 0.24
N SER A 235 -3.24 -12.00 1.15
CA SER A 235 -3.03 -12.07 2.59
C SER A 235 -1.99 -13.13 2.98
N PHE A 236 -2.01 -14.30 2.33
CA PHE A 236 -1.02 -15.35 2.57
C PHE A 236 0.37 -14.91 2.12
N ILE A 237 0.49 -14.33 0.92
CA ILE A 237 1.78 -13.87 0.37
C ILE A 237 2.38 -12.75 1.22
N MET A 238 1.56 -11.79 1.66
CA MET A 238 1.98 -10.71 2.58
C MET A 238 2.44 -11.27 3.93
N ALA A 239 1.64 -12.15 4.53
CA ALA A 239 1.96 -12.77 5.82
C ALA A 239 3.26 -13.58 5.76
N GLU A 240 3.43 -14.40 4.72
CA GLU A 240 4.64 -15.21 4.51
C GLU A 240 5.88 -14.33 4.39
N PHE A 241 5.82 -13.29 3.55
CA PHE A 241 6.96 -12.41 3.32
C PHE A 241 7.32 -11.61 4.59
N TRP A 242 6.39 -10.85 5.17
CA TRP A 242 6.72 -10.00 6.31
C TRP A 242 7.11 -10.77 7.57
N SER A 243 6.57 -11.99 7.78
CA SER A 243 7.00 -12.85 8.89
C SER A 243 8.44 -13.36 8.74
N SER A 244 8.96 -13.40 7.51
CA SER A 244 10.35 -13.80 7.24
C SER A 244 11.33 -12.64 7.36
N GLU A 245 10.89 -11.43 6.99
CA GLU A 245 11.72 -10.22 6.99
C GLU A 245 11.85 -9.55 8.37
N PHE A 246 10.78 -9.58 9.18
CA PHE A 246 10.72 -9.00 10.52
C PHE A 246 10.93 -10.06 11.61
#